data_AF-A0AAJ2EC84-F1
#
_entry.id   AF-A0AAJ2EC84-F1
#
_cell.length_a   1.000
_cell.length_b   1.000
_cell.length_c   1.000
_cell.angle_alpha   90.00
_cell.angle_beta   90.00
_cell.angle_gamma   90.00
#
_symmetry.space_group_name_H-M   'P 1'
#
loop_
_entity.id
_entity.type
_entity.pdbx_description
1 polymer ?
#
loop_
_entity_poly.entity_id
_entity_poly.type
_entity_poly.pdbx_seq_one_letter_code
_entity_poly.pdbx_strand_id
1 'polypeptide(L)'
;MSTIIDNVFFLSLGNSAAAASNASNDVADTAVVFLTDCRLTERDLTAGIWEMALEYAYKPHPRFWRDITLAAVVEAVSRQYPNWRCAMDTEGSQTAEEVLHEVDLALFCNRFYEEMAEMMMEVAKPARPRTGLAALQWICEELDRTGRFAELHFAQVPDVQCGKRALLIMTCLEQAELGQEMVLLGTQIARCYRESRMGDVC
;
A
#
# COMPACT_ATOMS: atom_id res chain seq x y z
N MET A 1 -3.75 -19.87 1.11
CA MET A 1 -3.50 -18.56 0.46
C MET A 1 -2.27 -17.89 1.05
N SER A 2 -2.08 -17.96 2.38
CA SER A 2 -0.94 -17.41 3.15
C SER A 2 0.48 -17.80 2.69
N THR A 3 0.80 -19.09 2.56
CA THR A 3 2.21 -19.56 2.60
C THR A 3 3.12 -19.07 1.47
N ILE A 4 2.62 -18.94 0.23
CA ILE A 4 3.47 -18.51 -0.90
C ILE A 4 3.76 -17.00 -0.81
N ILE A 5 2.74 -16.22 -0.45
CA ILE A 5 2.85 -14.77 -0.29
C ILE A 5 3.77 -14.46 0.90
N ASP A 6 3.57 -15.14 2.02
CA ASP A 6 4.43 -15.00 3.21
C ASP A 6 5.89 -15.36 2.88
N ASN A 7 6.14 -16.44 2.14
CA ASN A 7 7.50 -16.85 1.79
C ASN A 7 8.24 -15.82 0.91
N VAL A 8 7.55 -15.20 -0.05
CA VAL A 8 8.16 -14.15 -0.90
C VAL A 8 8.37 -12.86 -0.12
N PHE A 9 7.41 -12.51 0.74
CA PHE A 9 7.51 -11.36 1.64
C PHE A 9 8.75 -11.44 2.53
N PHE A 10 9.01 -12.60 3.17
CA PHE A 10 10.19 -12.79 4.03
C PHE A 10 11.53 -12.69 3.28
N LEU A 11 11.57 -12.98 1.97
CA LEU A 11 12.81 -12.92 1.17
C LEU A 11 13.19 -11.51 0.71
N SER A 12 12.27 -10.54 0.76
CA SER A 12 12.44 -9.21 0.14
C SER A 12 12.84 -8.09 1.11
N LEU A 13 12.98 -8.35 2.41
CA LEU A 13 13.29 -7.32 3.42
C LEU A 13 14.76 -6.89 3.37
N GLY A 14 15.09 -5.90 2.52
CA GLY A 14 16.41 -5.27 2.40
C GLY A 14 16.35 -3.73 2.37
N ASN A 15 17.19 -3.07 3.18
CA ASN A 15 17.07 -1.70 3.71
C ASN A 15 17.62 -0.55 2.82
N SER A 16 17.08 0.68 2.96
CA SER A 16 17.79 1.97 2.73
C SER A 16 17.05 3.18 3.33
N ALA A 17 17.75 3.98 4.15
CA ALA A 17 17.17 4.99 5.03
C ALA A 17 18.00 6.30 5.06
N ALA A 18 17.38 7.43 4.67
CA ALA A 18 17.69 8.78 5.19
C ALA A 18 16.71 9.81 4.63
N ALA A 19 16.59 9.95 3.30
CA ALA A 19 15.63 10.89 2.68
C ALA A 19 14.17 10.38 2.73
N ALA A 20 13.99 9.07 2.70
CA ALA A 20 12.70 8.41 2.89
C ALA A 20 12.07 8.69 4.27
N SER A 21 12.86 9.06 5.28
CA SER A 21 12.36 9.21 6.67
C SER A 21 11.35 10.34 6.83
N ASN A 22 11.56 11.49 6.19
CA ASN A 22 10.63 12.63 6.33
C ASN A 22 9.33 12.43 5.55
N ALA A 23 9.40 11.91 4.31
CA ALA A 23 8.21 11.62 3.51
C ALA A 23 7.37 10.49 4.13
N SER A 24 8.03 9.46 4.68
CA SER A 24 7.38 8.38 5.43
C SER A 24 6.61 8.92 6.64
N ASN A 25 7.14 9.93 7.33
CA ASN A 25 6.48 10.53 8.49
C ASN A 25 5.24 11.34 8.10
N ASP A 26 5.31 12.14 7.03
CA ASP A 26 4.16 12.93 6.55
C ASP A 26 2.98 12.03 6.13
N VAL A 27 3.27 10.91 5.48
CA VAL A 27 2.25 9.91 5.10
C VAL A 27 1.64 9.24 6.33
N ALA A 28 2.49 8.83 7.28
CA ALA A 28 2.03 8.23 8.53
C ALA A 28 1.16 9.18 9.36
N ASP A 29 1.56 10.46 9.45
CA ASP A 29 0.79 11.49 10.14
C ASP A 29 -0.55 11.77 9.41
N THR A 30 -0.56 11.78 8.07
CA THR A 30 -1.80 11.90 7.28
C THR A 30 -2.75 10.72 7.52
N ALA A 31 -2.22 9.51 7.62
CA ALA A 31 -3.01 8.32 7.97
C ALA A 31 -3.60 8.46 9.39
N VAL A 32 -2.84 8.97 10.36
CA VAL A 32 -3.33 9.22 11.73
C VAL A 32 -4.42 10.30 11.76
N VAL A 33 -4.29 11.35 10.96
CA VAL A 33 -5.34 12.38 10.81
C VAL A 33 -6.64 11.75 10.31
N PHE A 34 -6.57 10.87 9.31
CA PHE A 34 -7.73 10.12 8.83
C PHE A 34 -8.40 9.32 9.96
N LEU A 35 -7.61 8.58 10.76
CA LEU A 35 -8.15 7.78 11.87
C LEU A 35 -8.88 8.65 12.90
N THR A 36 -8.28 9.80 13.22
CA THR A 36 -8.83 10.77 14.18
C THR A 36 -10.10 11.43 13.66
N ASP A 37 -10.11 11.87 12.40
CA ASP A 37 -11.29 12.46 11.75
C ASP A 37 -12.45 11.48 11.65
N CYS A 38 -12.15 10.18 11.47
CA CYS A 38 -13.14 9.11 11.48
C CYS A 38 -13.62 8.70 12.88
N ARG A 39 -13.07 9.32 13.94
CA ARG A 39 -13.38 9.03 15.35
C ARG A 39 -13.12 7.58 15.73
N LEU A 40 -12.13 6.96 15.09
CA LEU A 40 -11.72 5.60 15.40
C LEU A 40 -10.97 5.59 16.73
N THR A 41 -11.23 4.56 17.52
CA THR A 41 -10.59 4.31 18.80
C THR A 41 -9.54 3.22 18.67
N GLU A 42 -8.77 3.03 19.73
CA GLU A 42 -7.74 1.98 19.84
C GLU A 42 -8.25 0.57 19.53
N ARG A 43 -9.56 0.32 19.72
CA ARG A 43 -10.20 -0.98 19.46
C ARG A 43 -10.62 -1.19 18.02
N ASP A 44 -10.68 -0.12 17.23
CA ASP A 44 -11.12 -0.16 15.83
C ASP A 44 -9.95 -0.42 14.86
N LEU A 45 -8.73 -0.51 15.37
CA LEU A 45 -7.47 -0.56 14.61
C LEU A 45 -7.17 -1.93 13.98
N THR A 46 -8.06 -2.40 13.10
CA THR A 46 -7.85 -3.61 12.28
C THR A 46 -6.94 -3.34 11.08
N ALA A 47 -6.35 -4.37 10.47
CA ALA A 47 -5.49 -4.20 9.30
C ALA A 47 -6.18 -3.43 8.16
N GLY A 48 -7.46 -3.74 7.88
CA GLY A 48 -8.24 -3.03 6.87
C GLY A 48 -8.46 -1.54 7.17
N ILE A 49 -8.50 -1.14 8.44
CA ILE A 49 -8.58 0.27 8.83
C ILE A 49 -7.23 0.98 8.62
N TRP A 50 -6.11 0.31 8.90
CA TRP A 50 -4.78 0.85 8.62
C TRP A 50 -4.55 0.99 7.11
N GLU A 51 -4.91 -0.03 6.33
CA GLU A 51 -4.87 0.02 4.86
C GLU A 51 -5.71 1.18 4.32
N MET A 52 -6.93 1.36 4.81
CA MET A 52 -7.81 2.46 4.40
C MET A 52 -7.20 3.84 4.72
N ALA A 53 -6.56 3.98 5.89
CA ALA A 53 -5.88 5.21 6.27
C ALA A 53 -4.67 5.51 5.37
N LEU A 54 -3.91 4.49 4.98
CA LEU A 54 -2.79 4.62 4.04
C LEU A 54 -3.28 4.93 2.61
N GLU A 55 -4.37 4.31 2.17
CA GLU A 55 -5.05 4.62 0.90
C GLU A 55 -5.61 6.05 0.87
N TYR A 56 -6.06 6.59 2.00
CA TYR A 56 -6.44 8.00 2.12
C TYR A 56 -5.24 8.93 1.92
N ALA A 57 -4.09 8.57 2.47
CA ALA A 57 -2.86 9.33 2.34
C ALA A 57 -2.21 9.22 0.94
N TYR A 58 -2.65 8.26 0.12
CA TYR A 58 -2.09 8.01 -1.22
C TYR A 58 -2.08 9.24 -2.10
N LYS A 59 -0.92 9.47 -2.74
CA LYS A 59 -0.74 10.44 -3.81
C LYS A 59 -0.04 9.75 -4.99
N PRO A 60 -0.49 9.97 -6.24
CA PRO A 60 0.12 9.37 -7.41
C PRO A 60 1.45 10.05 -7.75
N HIS A 61 2.51 9.67 -7.04
CA HIS A 61 3.88 10.08 -7.34
C HIS A 61 4.82 8.88 -7.26
N PRO A 62 5.95 8.89 -8.02
CA PRO A 62 6.95 7.85 -7.90
C PRO A 62 7.45 7.71 -6.46
N ARG A 63 7.73 6.48 -6.05
CA ARG A 63 8.18 6.10 -4.70
C ARG A 63 7.20 6.32 -3.55
N PHE A 64 5.93 6.66 -3.80
CA PHE A 64 4.97 6.89 -2.72
C PHE A 64 4.94 5.69 -1.76
N TRP A 65 4.70 4.49 -2.28
CA TRP A 65 4.63 3.29 -1.45
C TRP A 65 6.00 2.84 -0.99
N ARG A 66 7.03 2.94 -1.85
CA ARG A 66 8.40 2.50 -1.53
C ARG A 66 9.03 3.22 -0.36
N ASP A 67 8.70 4.48 -0.15
CA ASP A 67 9.28 5.28 0.91
C ASP A 67 8.57 5.11 2.25
N ILE A 68 7.41 4.42 2.31
CA ILE A 68 6.67 4.15 3.55
C ILE A 68 7.25 2.92 4.25
N THR A 69 7.57 3.08 5.54
CA THR A 69 7.97 1.97 6.41
C THR A 69 6.91 1.66 7.45
N LEU A 70 6.71 0.37 7.75
CA LEU A 70 5.80 -0.06 8.83
C LEU A 70 6.18 0.61 10.16
N ALA A 71 7.48 0.73 10.44
CA ALA A 71 7.97 1.33 11.68
C ALA A 71 7.48 2.78 11.86
N ALA A 72 7.53 3.60 10.80
CA ALA A 72 7.04 4.98 10.86
C ALA A 72 5.52 5.05 11.08
N VAL A 73 4.75 4.19 10.39
CA VAL A 73 3.30 4.10 10.58
C VAL A 73 2.96 3.69 12.01
N VAL A 74 3.64 2.67 12.53
CA VAL A 74 3.47 2.18 13.90
C VAL A 74 3.85 3.25 14.93
N GLU A 75 4.92 4.01 14.70
CA GLU A 75 5.32 5.09 15.59
C GLU A 75 4.24 6.19 15.63
N ALA A 76 3.74 6.63 14.48
CA ALA A 76 2.70 7.64 14.39
C ALA A 76 1.40 7.18 15.08
N VAL A 77 0.96 5.94 14.81
CA VAL A 77 -0.22 5.35 15.47
C VAL A 77 -0.01 5.24 16.98
N SER A 78 1.16 4.79 17.43
CA SER A 78 1.46 4.64 18.87
C SER A 78 1.52 5.99 19.59
N ARG A 79 1.88 7.07 18.89
CA ARG A 79 1.84 8.43 19.43
C ARG A 79 0.41 8.91 19.68
N GLN A 80 -0.52 8.58 18.79
CA GLN A 80 -1.93 8.96 18.89
C GLN A 80 -2.74 8.02 19.81
N TYR A 81 -2.41 6.74 19.83
CA TYR A 81 -3.16 5.68 20.51
C TYR A 81 -2.26 4.83 21.42
N PRO A 82 -1.70 5.35 22.53
CA PRO A 82 -0.59 4.71 23.24
C PRO A 82 -0.83 3.27 23.71
N ASN A 83 -2.09 2.87 23.94
CA ASN A 83 -2.43 1.54 24.45
C ASN A 83 -3.05 0.63 23.39
N TRP A 84 -2.96 0.97 22.10
CA TRP A 84 -3.62 0.21 21.02
C TRP A 84 -3.28 -1.27 21.00
N ARG A 85 -2.01 -1.63 21.27
CA ARG A 85 -1.60 -3.04 21.36
C ARG A 85 -2.35 -3.79 22.46
N CYS A 86 -2.46 -3.18 23.64
CA CYS A 86 -3.20 -3.76 24.76
C CYS A 86 -4.71 -3.81 24.50
N ALA A 87 -5.25 -2.82 23.78
CA ALA A 87 -6.67 -2.79 23.43
C ALA A 87 -7.06 -3.95 22.49
N MET A 88 -6.12 -4.45 21.69
CA MET A 88 -6.34 -5.56 20.75
C MET A 88 -6.16 -6.94 21.36
N ASP A 89 -5.47 -7.06 22.50
CA ASP A 89 -5.22 -8.32 23.22
C ASP A 89 -6.45 -8.83 24.00
N THR A 90 -7.63 -8.66 23.41
CA THR A 90 -8.91 -9.13 23.96
C THR A 90 -9.22 -10.52 23.40
N GLU A 91 -9.68 -11.45 24.24
CA GLU A 91 -10.01 -12.82 23.83
C GLU A 91 -10.91 -12.87 22.58
N GLY A 92 -10.44 -13.55 21.53
CA GLY A 92 -11.20 -13.77 20.29
C GLY A 92 -11.01 -12.72 19.19
N SER A 93 -10.17 -11.71 19.41
CA SER A 93 -9.74 -10.73 18.38
C SER A 93 -8.41 -11.14 17.73
N GLN A 94 -8.11 -10.58 16.54
CA GLN A 94 -6.75 -10.59 16.00
C GLN A 94 -5.80 -9.89 16.97
N THR A 95 -4.62 -10.46 17.14
CA THR A 95 -3.51 -9.87 17.90
C THR A 95 -2.94 -8.66 17.17
N ALA A 96 -2.22 -7.79 17.90
CA ALA A 96 -1.53 -6.66 17.29
C ALA A 96 -0.50 -7.15 16.25
N GLU A 97 0.20 -8.25 16.52
CA GLU A 97 1.19 -8.86 15.65
C GLU A 97 0.57 -9.37 14.34
N GLU A 98 -0.61 -10.00 14.40
CA GLU A 98 -1.34 -10.45 13.21
C GLU A 98 -1.77 -9.26 12.35
N VAL A 99 -2.29 -8.20 12.97
CA VAL A 99 -2.65 -6.97 12.23
C VAL A 99 -1.41 -6.30 11.62
N LEU A 100 -0.30 -6.22 12.35
CA LEU A 100 0.93 -5.65 11.81
C LEU A 100 1.49 -6.46 10.65
N HIS A 101 1.38 -7.80 10.70
CA HIS A 101 1.76 -8.67 9.60
C HIS A 101 0.92 -8.40 8.35
N GLU A 102 -0.40 -8.29 8.49
CA GLU A 102 -1.30 -7.96 7.38
C GLU A 102 -0.99 -6.58 6.78
N VAL A 103 -0.73 -5.57 7.62
CA VAL A 103 -0.37 -4.22 7.16
C VAL A 103 0.98 -4.20 6.43
N ASP A 104 2.00 -4.89 6.93
CA ASP A 104 3.30 -4.94 6.26
C ASP A 104 3.20 -5.70 4.93
N LEU A 105 2.37 -6.73 4.88
CA LEU A 105 2.10 -7.44 3.64
C LEU A 105 1.41 -6.53 2.61
N ALA A 106 0.43 -5.72 3.03
CA ALA A 106 -0.22 -4.75 2.16
C ALA A 106 0.77 -3.70 1.64
N LEU A 107 1.63 -3.17 2.52
CA LEU A 107 2.71 -2.25 2.15
C LEU A 107 3.66 -2.90 1.15
N PHE A 108 4.10 -4.14 1.38
CA PHE A 108 4.95 -4.89 0.46
C PHE A 108 4.30 -5.03 -0.92
N CYS A 109 3.03 -5.44 -0.98
CA CYS A 109 2.31 -5.58 -2.23
C CYS A 109 2.26 -4.25 -3.01
N ASN A 110 1.91 -3.15 -2.33
CA ASN A 110 1.83 -1.83 -2.95
C ASN A 110 3.19 -1.32 -3.43
N ARG A 111 4.26 -1.53 -2.65
CA ARG A 111 5.65 -1.24 -3.07
C ARG A 111 6.02 -1.99 -4.33
N PHE A 112 5.70 -3.27 -4.39
CA PHE A 112 5.99 -4.12 -5.54
C PHE A 112 5.22 -3.67 -6.79
N TYR A 113 3.91 -3.40 -6.67
CA TYR A 113 3.12 -2.93 -7.81
C TYR A 113 3.58 -1.55 -8.31
N GLU A 114 3.97 -0.65 -7.40
CA GLU A 114 4.54 0.65 -7.75
C GLU A 114 5.87 0.50 -8.48
N GLU A 115 6.76 -0.37 -8.02
CA GLU A 115 8.02 -0.66 -8.70
C GLU A 115 7.78 -1.18 -10.13
N MET A 116 6.85 -2.13 -10.30
CA MET A 116 6.49 -2.65 -11.63
C MET A 116 5.87 -1.56 -12.53
N ALA A 117 5.07 -0.66 -11.95
CA ALA A 117 4.49 0.47 -12.67
C ALA A 117 5.57 1.46 -13.12
N GLU A 118 6.53 1.78 -12.25
CA GLU A 118 7.68 2.64 -12.56
C GLU A 118 8.53 2.04 -13.69
N MET A 119 8.83 0.74 -13.65
CA MET A 119 9.58 0.08 -14.72
C MET A 119 8.81 0.08 -16.05
N MET A 120 7.49 -0.13 -16.04
CA MET A 120 6.67 0.01 -17.24
C MET A 120 6.64 1.45 -17.78
N MET A 121 6.77 2.47 -16.92
CA MET A 121 6.89 3.88 -17.33
C MET A 121 8.18 4.15 -18.10
N GLU A 122 9.25 3.38 -17.88
CA GLU A 122 10.51 3.52 -18.65
C GLU A 122 10.35 3.06 -20.12
N VAL A 123 9.35 2.22 -20.40
CA VAL A 123 8.99 1.83 -21.77
C VAL A 123 8.38 3.02 -22.51
N ALA A 124 8.72 3.19 -23.79
CA ALA A 124 8.14 4.23 -24.62
C ALA A 124 6.60 4.15 -24.62
N LYS A 125 5.92 5.29 -24.44
CA LYS A 125 4.45 5.37 -24.25
C LYS A 125 3.62 4.56 -25.25
N PRO A 126 3.94 4.50 -26.57
CA PRO A 126 3.18 3.68 -27.53
C PRO A 126 3.31 2.16 -27.30
N ALA A 127 4.39 1.71 -26.65
CA ALA A 127 4.70 0.31 -26.38
C ALA A 127 4.32 -0.15 -24.97
N ARG A 128 3.88 0.77 -24.09
CA ARG A 128 3.45 0.43 -22.73
C ARG A 128 2.23 -0.50 -22.76
N PRO A 129 2.15 -1.50 -21.86
CA PRO A 129 0.98 -2.35 -21.74
C PRO A 129 -0.31 -1.55 -21.47
N ARG A 130 -1.43 -1.98 -22.08
CA ARG A 130 -2.73 -1.30 -21.97
C ARG A 130 -3.82 -2.13 -21.31
N THR A 131 -3.54 -3.39 -21.01
CA THR A 131 -4.45 -4.30 -20.33
C THR A 131 -3.73 -5.00 -19.18
N GLY A 132 -4.47 -5.41 -18.15
CA GLY A 132 -3.86 -6.09 -17.01
C GLY A 132 -3.15 -7.40 -17.39
N LEU A 133 -3.63 -8.08 -18.44
CA LEU A 133 -2.98 -9.28 -18.98
C LEU A 133 -1.65 -8.93 -19.66
N ALA A 134 -1.63 -7.91 -20.52
CA ALA A 134 -0.40 -7.48 -21.19
C ALA A 134 0.63 -6.96 -20.18
N ALA A 135 0.17 -6.26 -19.13
CA ALA A 135 1.04 -5.81 -18.05
C ALA A 135 1.62 -7.00 -17.27
N LEU A 136 0.81 -8.01 -16.95
CA LEU A 136 1.30 -9.22 -16.28
C LEU A 136 2.34 -9.96 -17.15
N GLN A 137 2.08 -10.11 -18.45
CA GLN A 137 3.03 -10.74 -19.38
C GLN A 137 4.36 -10.00 -19.38
N TRP A 138 4.31 -8.68 -19.56
CA TRP A 138 5.50 -7.83 -19.52
C TRP A 138 6.26 -7.94 -18.19
N ILE A 139 5.56 -7.89 -17.07
CA ILE A 139 6.16 -8.03 -15.72
C ILE A 139 6.83 -9.39 -15.56
N CYS A 140 6.18 -10.48 -15.97
CA CYS A 140 6.77 -11.82 -15.87
C CYS A 140 8.05 -11.94 -16.71
N GLU A 141 8.03 -11.44 -17.95
CA GLU A 141 9.19 -11.45 -18.83
C GLU A 141 10.34 -10.63 -18.25
N GLU A 142 10.05 -9.47 -17.67
CA GLU A 142 11.05 -8.58 -17.08
C GLU A 142 11.67 -9.16 -15.79
N LEU A 143 10.86 -9.77 -14.93
CA LEU A 143 11.34 -10.43 -13.72
C LEU A 143 12.17 -11.69 -14.04
N ASP A 144 11.76 -12.48 -15.04
CA ASP A 144 12.53 -13.62 -15.52
C ASP A 144 13.88 -13.18 -16.10
N ARG A 145 13.86 -12.15 -16.96
CA ARG A 145 15.06 -11.56 -17.57
C ARG A 145 16.06 -11.03 -16.55
N THR A 146 15.57 -10.52 -15.42
CA THR A 146 16.40 -9.94 -14.34
C THR A 146 16.72 -10.93 -13.22
N GLY A 147 16.25 -12.18 -13.30
CA GLY A 147 16.50 -13.23 -12.31
C GLY A 147 15.77 -13.04 -10.97
N ARG A 148 14.70 -12.23 -10.94
CA ARG A 148 13.88 -11.95 -9.76
C ARG A 148 12.81 -13.02 -9.55
N PHE A 149 13.23 -14.26 -9.32
CA PHE A 149 12.35 -15.43 -9.34
C PHE A 149 11.30 -15.45 -8.21
N ALA A 150 11.63 -14.92 -7.03
CA ALA A 150 10.68 -14.85 -5.92
C ALA A 150 9.51 -13.91 -6.27
N GLU A 151 9.84 -12.73 -6.79
CA GLU A 151 8.86 -11.75 -7.29
C GLU A 151 8.10 -12.26 -8.51
N LEU A 152 8.75 -13.02 -9.40
CA LEU A 152 8.08 -13.67 -10.53
C LEU A 152 6.99 -14.62 -10.04
N HIS A 153 7.31 -15.48 -9.07
CA HIS A 153 6.33 -16.38 -8.47
C HIS A 153 5.18 -15.63 -7.81
N PHE A 154 5.47 -14.54 -7.10
CA PHE A 154 4.46 -13.69 -6.51
C PHE A 154 3.55 -13.04 -7.57
N ALA A 155 4.13 -12.47 -8.63
CA ALA A 155 3.38 -11.82 -9.71
C ALA A 155 2.41 -12.78 -10.41
N GLN A 156 2.76 -14.07 -10.49
CA GLN A 156 1.96 -15.12 -11.11
C GLN A 156 0.80 -15.65 -10.24
N VAL A 157 0.75 -15.30 -8.94
CA VAL A 157 -0.37 -15.71 -8.08
C VAL A 157 -1.66 -15.02 -8.57
N PRO A 158 -2.72 -15.76 -8.96
CA PRO A 158 -3.91 -15.16 -9.55
C PRO A 158 -4.60 -14.10 -8.66
N ASP A 159 -4.66 -14.36 -7.35
CA ASP A 159 -5.35 -13.49 -6.38
C ASP A 159 -4.64 -12.14 -6.18
N VAL A 160 -3.32 -12.10 -6.41
CA VAL A 160 -2.50 -10.88 -6.34
C VAL A 160 -2.88 -9.90 -7.46
N GLN A 161 -3.31 -10.42 -8.62
CA GLN A 161 -3.71 -9.62 -9.79
C GLN A 161 -2.64 -8.57 -10.19
N CYS A 162 -1.36 -8.94 -10.10
CA CYS A 162 -0.21 -8.05 -10.23
C CYS A 162 -0.30 -7.10 -11.45
N GLY A 163 -0.52 -7.65 -12.64
CA GLY A 163 -0.60 -6.84 -13.86
C GLY A 163 -1.73 -5.80 -13.85
N LYS A 164 -2.88 -6.10 -13.23
CA LYS A 164 -3.97 -5.11 -13.09
C LYS A 164 -3.60 -4.01 -12.11
N ARG A 165 -3.00 -4.36 -10.97
CA ARG A 165 -2.61 -3.42 -9.91
C ARG A 165 -1.50 -2.48 -10.38
N ALA A 166 -0.44 -3.03 -11.00
CA ALA A 166 0.65 -2.24 -11.55
C ALA A 166 0.17 -1.33 -12.71
N LEU A 167 -0.70 -1.83 -13.60
CA LEU A 167 -1.28 -1.00 -14.67
C LEU A 167 -2.10 0.18 -14.11
N LEU A 168 -2.86 -0.05 -13.04
CA LEU A 168 -3.65 0.99 -12.39
C LEU A 168 -2.75 2.09 -11.82
N ILE A 169 -1.66 1.72 -11.12
CA ILE A 169 -0.69 2.68 -10.59
C ILE A 169 0.01 3.42 -11.73
N MET A 170 0.46 2.73 -12.78
CA MET A 170 1.07 3.34 -13.97
C MET A 170 0.13 4.38 -14.58
N THR A 171 -1.16 4.06 -14.71
CA THR A 171 -2.17 5.00 -15.21
C THR A 171 -2.29 6.23 -14.31
N CYS A 172 -2.30 6.05 -12.99
CA CYS A 172 -2.35 7.16 -12.04
C CYS A 172 -1.11 8.07 -12.16
N LEU A 173 0.08 7.49 -12.31
CA LEU A 173 1.32 8.24 -12.56
C LEU A 173 1.27 9.01 -13.89
N GLU A 174 0.80 8.38 -14.97
CA GLU A 174 0.62 9.05 -16.28
C GLU A 174 -0.37 10.24 -16.20
N GLN A 175 -1.45 10.11 -15.43
CA GLN A 175 -2.41 11.20 -15.23
C GLN A 175 -1.81 12.34 -14.36
N ALA A 176 -1.06 11.98 -13.32
CA ALA A 176 -0.39 12.95 -12.47
C ALA A 176 0.64 13.79 -13.23
N GLU A 177 1.38 13.21 -14.18
CA GLU A 177 2.28 13.95 -15.10
C GLU A 177 1.54 14.99 -15.95
N LEU A 178 0.26 14.80 -16.20
CA LEU A 178 -0.62 15.74 -16.91
C LEU A 178 -1.27 16.78 -15.98
N GLY A 179 -0.96 16.76 -14.68
CA GLY A 179 -1.62 17.59 -13.67
C GLY A 179 -3.05 17.16 -13.37
N GLN A 180 -3.43 15.93 -13.74
CA GLN A 180 -4.76 15.38 -13.50
C GLN A 180 -4.73 14.48 -12.26
N GLU A 181 -5.64 14.73 -11.31
CA GLU A 181 -5.79 13.85 -10.15
C GLU A 181 -6.66 12.66 -10.54
N MET A 182 -6.03 11.51 -10.79
CA MET A 182 -6.72 10.23 -10.81
C MET A 182 -6.73 9.65 -9.40
N VAL A 183 -7.93 9.39 -8.88
CA VAL A 183 -8.11 8.85 -7.53
C VAL A 183 -8.30 7.34 -7.64
N LEU A 184 -7.47 6.56 -6.93
CA LEU A 184 -7.67 5.12 -6.79
C LEU A 184 -9.02 4.85 -6.11
N LEU A 185 -9.67 3.73 -6.44
CA LEU A 185 -10.93 3.37 -5.79
C LEU A 185 -10.77 3.25 -4.27
N GLY A 186 -9.64 2.73 -3.78
CA GLY A 186 -9.31 2.68 -2.35
C GLY A 186 -9.30 4.07 -1.72
N THR A 187 -8.52 5.01 -2.31
CA THR A 187 -8.52 6.42 -1.91
C THR A 187 -9.91 7.06 -1.94
N GLN A 188 -10.73 6.78 -2.96
CA GLN A 188 -12.09 7.30 -3.05
C GLN A 188 -12.98 6.76 -1.92
N ILE A 189 -12.93 5.45 -1.66
CA ILE A 189 -13.67 4.81 -0.56
C ILE A 189 -13.24 5.42 0.77
N ALA A 190 -11.95 5.62 1.01
CA ALA A 190 -11.46 6.22 2.23
C ALA A 190 -11.95 7.67 2.39
N ARG A 191 -11.92 8.48 1.32
CA ARG A 191 -12.48 9.85 1.33
C ARG A 191 -13.97 9.85 1.67
N CYS A 192 -14.77 9.02 1.01
CA CYS A 192 -16.21 8.88 1.29
C CYS A 192 -16.47 8.41 2.74
N TYR A 193 -15.66 7.48 3.24
CA TYR A 193 -15.76 6.99 4.61
C TYR A 193 -15.52 8.12 5.62
N ARG A 194 -14.44 8.89 5.46
CA ARG A 194 -14.15 10.05 6.29
C ARG A 194 -15.28 11.09 6.23
N GLU A 195 -15.77 11.41 5.04
CA GLU A 195 -16.88 12.36 4.85
C GLU A 195 -18.14 11.91 5.58
N SER A 196 -18.48 10.62 5.52
CA SER A 196 -19.65 10.08 6.23
C SER A 196 -19.50 10.20 7.76
N ARG A 197 -18.32 9.89 8.29
CA ARG A 197 -18.03 9.95 9.73
C ARG A 197 -18.01 11.38 10.27
N MET A 198 -17.58 12.34 9.45
CA MET A 198 -17.63 13.76 9.81
C MET A 198 -19.00 14.40 9.55
N GLY A 199 -19.81 13.84 8.64
CA GLY A 199 -21.15 14.31 8.30
C GLY A 199 -22.22 13.94 9.34
N ASP A 200 -22.00 12.90 10.13
CA ASP A 200 -22.84 12.50 11.28
C ASP A 200 -22.79 13.49 12.48
N VAL A 201 -22.38 14.73 12.22
CA VAL A 201 -22.28 15.83 13.17
C VAL A 201 -23.36 16.87 12.84
N CYS A 202 -24.63 16.51 13.07
CA CYS A 202 -25.76 17.42 13.12
C CYS A 202 -26.75 16.95 14.19
#